data_AF-A0A4D4L8L0-F1
#
_entry.id   AF-A0A4D4L8L0-F1
#
_cell.length_a   1.000
_cell.length_b   1.000
_cell.length_c   1.000
_cell.angle_alpha   90.00
_cell.angle_beta   90.00
_cell.angle_gamma   90.00
#
_symmetry.space_group_name_H-M   'P 1'
#
loop_
_entity.id
_entity.type
_entity.pdbx_description
1 polymer ?
#
loop_
_entity_poly.entity_id
_entity_poly.type
_entity_poly.pdbx_seq_one_letter_code
_entity_poly.pdbx_strand_id
1 'polypeptide(L)' 'MRERVSLLGGTLDAGPVSGPGGMVWRVRATLPLDDESAQSMSAQTVP' A
#
# COMPACT_ATOMS: atom_id res chain seq x y z
N MET A 1 -10.20 -4.43 5.01
CA MET A 1 -8.95 -4.20 4.23
C MET A 1 -9.19 -3.91 2.76
N ARG A 2 -9.92 -4.76 2.02
CA ARG A 2 -10.27 -4.47 0.61
C ARG A 2 -10.92 -3.11 0.43
N GLU A 3 -11.95 -2.83 1.24
CA GLU A 3 -12.63 -1.53 1.29
C GLU A 3 -11.66 -0.35 1.46
N ARG A 4 -10.74 -0.43 2.44
CA ARG A 4 -9.75 0.63 2.70
C ARG A 4 -8.76 0.83 1.54
N VAL A 5 -8.36 -0.24 0.87
CA VAL A 5 -7.50 -0.17 -0.32
C VAL A 5 -8.24 0.49 -1.49
N SER A 6 -9.49 0.11 -1.72
CA SER A 6 -10.33 0.74 -2.75
C SER A 6 -10.58 2.22 -2.47
N LEU A 7 -10.82 2.60 -1.20
CA LEU A 7 -10.98 4.00 -0.79
C LEU A 7 -9.71 4.85 -1.06
N LEU A 8 -8.53 4.25 -0.93
CA LEU A 8 -7.24 4.89 -1.20
C LEU A 8 -6.82 4.79 -2.67
N GLY A 9 -7.73 4.41 -3.58
CA GLY A 9 -7.43 4.28 -5.02
C GLY A 9 -6.46 3.15 -5.36
N GLY A 10 -6.22 2.22 -4.44
CA GLY A 10 -5.30 1.11 -4.62
C GLY A 10 -5.93 -0.19 -5.11
N THR A 11 -5.10 -1.20 -5.29
CA THR A 11 -5.50 -2.56 -5.67
C THR A 11 -5.12 -3.57 -4.59
N LEU A 12 -5.94 -4.61 -4.40
CA LEU A 12 -5.70 -5.68 -3.43
C LEU A 12 -5.80 -7.06 -4.09
N ASP A 13 -4.67 -7.75 -4.14
CA ASP A 13 -4.56 -9.14 -4.59
C ASP A 13 -4.47 -10.08 -3.39
N ALA A 14 -5.25 -11.15 -3.41
CA ALA A 14 -5.20 -12.21 -2.40
C ALA A 14 -5.35 -13.57 -3.08
N GLY A 15 -4.35 -14.42 -2.92
CA GLY A 15 -4.37 -15.75 -3.53
C GLY A 15 -3.09 -16.55 -3.31
N PRO A 16 -3.09 -17.81 -3.74
CA PRO A 16 -1.93 -18.67 -3.62
C PRO A 16 -0.88 -18.29 -4.68
N VAL A 17 0.38 -18.24 -4.28
CA VAL A 17 1.52 -17.89 -5.15
C VAL A 17 2.69 -18.81 -4.85
N SER A 18 3.54 -19.06 -5.84
CA SER A 18 4.76 -19.83 -5.63
C SER A 18 5.77 -19.04 -4.78
N GLY A 19 6.34 -19.71 -3.78
CA GLY A 19 7.43 -19.20 -2.95
C GLY A 19 8.52 -20.26 -2.72
N PRO A 20 9.60 -19.92 -1.99
CA PRO A 20 10.76 -20.80 -1.82
C PRO A 20 10.46 -22.16 -1.17
N GLY A 21 9.39 -22.25 -0.38
CA GLY A 21 8.95 -23.48 0.30
C GLY A 21 7.70 -24.13 -0.31
N GLY A 22 7.30 -23.74 -1.53
CA GLY A 22 6.05 -24.20 -2.16
C GLY A 22 4.99 -23.10 -2.26
N MET A 23 3.72 -23.50 -2.40
CA MET A 23 2.61 -22.55 -2.54
C MET A 23 2.33 -21.85 -1.22
N VAL A 24 2.36 -20.53 -1.22
CA VAL A 24 2.07 -19.68 -0.05
C VAL A 24 0.86 -18.79 -0.34
N TRP A 25 0.05 -18.54 0.68
CA TRP A 25 -1.04 -17.58 0.55
C TRP A 25 -0.50 -16.17 0.72
N ARG A 26 -0.65 -15.34 -0.31
CA ARG A 26 -0.16 -13.96 -0.30
C ARG A 26 -1.33 -12.99 -0.35
N VAL A 27 -1.26 -11.98 0.50
CA VAL A 27 -2.12 -10.78 0.44
C VAL A 27 -1.22 -9.59 0.15
N ARG A 28 -1.51 -8.85 -0.92
CA ARG A 28 -0.73 -7.68 -1.35
C ARG A 28 -1.67 -6.52 -1.67
N ALA A 29 -1.44 -5.39 -1.01
CA ALA A 29 -2.05 -4.12 -1.36
C ALA A 29 -1.02 -3.27 -2.11
N THR A 30 -1.43 -2.65 -3.21
CA THR A 30 -0.66 -1.66 -3.95
C THR A 30 -1.42 -0.35 -3.84
N LEU A 31 -0.79 0.69 -3.30
CA LEU A 31 -1.38 2.01 -3.13
C LEU A 31 -0.62 3.01 -4.02
N PRO A 32 -1.32 3.94 -4.68
CA PRO A 32 -0.67 5.07 -5.33
C PRO A 32 0.02 5.94 -4.27
N LEU A 33 1.19 6.46 -4.61
CA LEU A 33 1.86 7.50 -3.85
C LEU A 33 1.66 8.79 -4.65
N ASP A 34 0.71 9.62 -4.24
CA ASP A 34 0.63 11.00 -4.73
C ASP A 34 1.62 11.88 -3.94
N ASP A 35 2.22 12.88 -4.60
CA ASP A 35 3.26 13.78 -4.06
C ASP A 35 2.86 14.56 -2.78
N GLU A 36 1.59 14.54 -2.39
CA GLU A 36 1.08 15.26 -1.21
C GLU A 36 1.61 14.70 0.11
N SER A 37 1.95 13.41 0.14
CA SER A 37 2.51 12.77 1.35
C SER A 37 3.96 13.17 1.66
N ALA A 38 4.69 13.77 0.70
CA ALA A 38 6.01 14.36 0.93
C ALA A 38 5.96 15.81 1.45
N GLN A 39 4.88 16.56 1.19
CA GLN A 39 4.76 17.97 1.57
C GLN A 39 4.43 18.18 3.05
N SER A 40 3.89 17.16 3.72
CA SER A 40 3.55 17.20 5.15
C SER A 40 4.78 17.09 6.08
N MET A 41 5.98 16.78 5.56
CA MET A 41 7.24 16.78 6.34
C MET A 41 8.04 18.09 6.24
N SER A 42 7.65 19.04 5.39
CA SER A 42 8.37 20.31 5.18
C SER A 42 7.80 21.52 5.95
N ALA A 43 6.65 21.40 6.63
CA ALA A 43 6.00 22.50 7.33
C ALA A 43 6.16 22.46 8.86
N GLN A 44 7.37 22.16 9.36
CA GLN A 44 7.72 22.43 10.75
C GLN A 44 9.11 23.08 10.84
N THR A 45 9.21 24.30 10.30
CA THR A 45 10.16 25.30 10.83
C THR A 45 9.30 26.37 11.49
N VAL A 46 9.17 26.27 12.80
CA VAL A 46 8.58 27.32 13.64
C VAL A 46 9.72 28.27 14.04
N PRO A 47 9.56 29.59 13.90
CA PRO A 47 10.57 30.57 14.32
C PRO A 47 10.79 30.59 15.84
#